data_AF-A0A2N1NE66-F1
#
_entry.id   AF-A0A2N1NE66-F1
#
_cell.length_a   1.000
_cell.length_b   1.000
_cell.length_c   1.000
_cell.angle_alpha   90.00
_cell.angle_beta   90.00
_cell.angle_gamma   90.00
#
_symmetry.space_group_name_H-M   'P 1'
#
loop_
_entity.id
_entity.type
_entity.pdbx_description
1 polymer ?
#
loop_
_entity_poly.entity_id
_entity_poly.type
_entity_poly.pdbx_seq_one_letter_code
_entity_poly.pdbx_strand_id
1 'polypeptide(L)'
;MGKQGKSKINNKSRQEANINWILSSSELKPIGFFRLTHLTSCAQAIENFRKYFDLAIKRSEGDKLSEFRAINSDEVSIQYDWKIWLKEKKSHSSLSSKS
;
A
#
# COMPACT_ATOMS: atom_id res chain seq x y z
N MET A 1 -26.24 -17.39 22.26
CA MET A 1 -25.67 -16.05 22.04
C MET A 1 -24.18 -16.10 22.39
N GLY A 2 -23.33 -16.40 21.41
CA GLY A 2 -21.89 -16.58 21.60
C GLY A 2 -21.14 -15.33 21.14
N LYS A 3 -20.34 -14.77 22.05
CA LYS A 3 -19.65 -13.48 21.94
C LYS A 3 -18.80 -13.40 20.66
N GLN A 4 -18.95 -12.33 19.89
CA GLN A 4 -18.07 -11.98 18.77
C GLN A 4 -16.63 -11.89 19.28
N GLY A 5 -15.80 -12.86 18.89
CA GLY A 5 -14.36 -12.79 19.05
C GLY A 5 -13.85 -11.62 18.24
N LYS A 6 -13.48 -10.53 18.91
CA LYS A 6 -12.66 -9.48 18.30
C LYS A 6 -11.30 -10.10 18.03
N SER A 7 -11.13 -10.69 16.85
CA SER A 7 -9.83 -11.15 16.37
C SER A 7 -8.88 -9.97 16.47
N LYS A 8 -7.94 -10.07 17.41
CA LYS A 8 -6.78 -9.19 17.53
C LYS A 8 -6.03 -9.37 16.23
N ILE A 9 -6.30 -8.52 15.23
CA ILE A 9 -5.62 -8.56 13.93
C ILE A 9 -4.14 -8.46 14.25
N ASN A 10 -3.45 -9.58 14.13
CA ASN A 10 -2.04 -9.70 14.42
C ASN A 10 -1.30 -8.78 13.45
N ASN A 11 -0.41 -7.91 13.93
CA ASN A 11 0.40 -7.05 13.05
C ASN A 11 1.16 -7.88 11.99
N LYS A 12 1.52 -9.14 12.28
CA LYS A 12 2.08 -10.07 11.29
C LYS A 12 1.12 -10.37 10.14
N SER A 13 -0.18 -10.58 10.41
CA SER A 13 -1.13 -10.93 9.36
C SER A 13 -1.41 -9.76 8.42
N ARG A 14 -1.39 -8.51 8.93
CA ARG A 14 -1.47 -7.31 8.08
C ARG A 14 -0.22 -7.10 7.23
N GLN A 15 0.96 -7.34 7.81
CA GLN A 15 2.20 -7.28 7.06
C GLN A 15 2.23 -8.32 5.94
N GLU A 16 1.83 -9.56 6.22
CA GLU A 16 1.77 -10.62 5.20
C GLU A 16 0.74 -10.31 4.11
N ALA A 17 -0.44 -9.78 4.48
CA ALA A 17 -1.43 -9.35 3.51
C ALA A 17 -0.89 -8.25 2.58
N ASN A 18 -0.17 -7.26 3.12
CA ASN A 18 0.45 -6.20 2.32
C ASN A 18 1.55 -6.73 1.39
N ILE A 19 2.39 -7.65 1.86
CA ILE A 19 3.45 -8.26 1.03
C ILE A 19 2.81 -9.13 -0.06
N ASN A 20 1.85 -9.97 0.29
CA ASN A 20 1.15 -10.83 -0.68
C ASN A 20 0.44 -9.99 -1.73
N TRP A 21 -0.18 -8.87 -1.33
CA TRP A 21 -0.77 -7.93 -2.28
C TRP A 21 0.28 -7.40 -3.27
N ILE A 22 1.46 -6.97 -2.81
CA ILE A 22 2.54 -6.53 -3.71
C ILE A 22 2.96 -7.68 -4.64
N LEU A 23 3.09 -8.91 -4.13
CA LEU A 23 3.50 -10.06 -4.93
C LEU A 23 2.45 -10.50 -5.97
N SER A 24 1.18 -10.25 -5.73
CA SER A 24 0.07 -10.63 -6.61
C SER A 24 -0.50 -9.49 -7.43
N SER A 25 -0.13 -8.24 -7.14
CA SER A 25 -0.70 -7.06 -7.80
C SER A 25 -0.13 -6.92 -9.21
N SER A 26 -1.02 -6.69 -10.17
CA SER A 26 -0.67 -6.27 -11.52
C SER A 26 -0.31 -4.78 -11.60
N GLU A 27 -0.71 -3.99 -10.60
CA GLU A 27 -0.37 -2.57 -10.48
C GLU A 27 0.58 -2.38 -9.29
N LEU A 28 1.88 -2.50 -9.58
CA LEU A 28 2.96 -2.40 -8.59
C LEU A 28 3.34 -0.95 -8.24
N LYS A 29 2.52 0.03 -8.64
CA LYS A 29 2.76 1.44 -8.39
C LYS A 29 2.45 1.82 -6.93
N PRO A 30 3.22 2.75 -6.32
CA PRO A 30 2.96 3.25 -4.97
C PRO A 30 1.50 3.70 -4.74
N ILE A 31 0.86 4.31 -5.75
CA ILE A 31 -0.53 4.75 -5.67
C ILE A 31 -1.53 3.61 -5.32
N GLY A 32 -1.34 2.41 -5.88
CA GLY A 32 -2.19 1.25 -5.61
C GLY A 32 -2.07 0.80 -4.15
N PHE A 33 -0.85 0.83 -3.61
CA PHE A 33 -0.59 0.53 -2.21
C PHE A 33 -1.23 1.55 -1.25
N PHE A 34 -1.26 2.83 -1.60
CA PHE A 34 -1.91 3.87 -0.79
C PHE A 34 -3.43 3.75 -0.80
N ARG A 35 -4.01 3.36 -1.94
CA ARG A 35 -5.43 3.00 -2.03
C ARG A 35 -5.78 1.82 -1.13
N LEU A 36 -4.88 0.84 -0.96
CA LEU A 36 -5.10 -0.31 -0.07
C LEU A 36 -4.95 0.04 1.42
N THR A 37 -3.91 0.79 1.78
CA THR A 37 -3.55 1.03 3.19
C THR A 37 -4.20 2.26 3.82
N HIS A 38 -4.73 3.16 2.99
CA HIS A 38 -5.40 4.40 3.37
C HIS A 38 -4.54 5.33 4.28
N LEU A 39 -3.20 5.21 4.22
CA LEU A 39 -2.28 5.95 5.08
C LEU A 39 -2.29 7.46 4.79
N THR A 40 -2.77 8.25 5.74
CA THR A 40 -2.87 9.72 5.62
C THR A 40 -1.61 10.48 6.02
N SER A 41 -0.62 9.81 6.61
CA SER A 41 0.70 10.40 6.87
C SER A 41 1.63 10.06 5.72
N CYS A 42 2.15 11.07 5.02
CA CYS A 42 3.07 10.88 3.89
C CYS A 42 4.33 10.11 4.31
N ALA A 43 4.95 10.49 5.43
CA ALA A 43 6.15 9.82 5.94
C ALA A 43 5.89 8.34 6.23
N GLN A 44 4.78 8.02 6.91
CA GLN A 44 4.42 6.62 7.18
C GLN A 44 4.05 5.84 5.92
N ALA A 45 3.44 6.50 4.93
CA ALA A 45 3.09 5.88 3.66
C ALA A 45 4.35 5.48 2.87
N ILE A 46 5.33 6.38 2.78
CA ILE A 46 6.62 6.12 2.13
C ILE A 46 7.37 5.00 2.86
N GLU A 47 7.51 5.11 4.19
CA GLU A 47 8.24 4.13 5.00
C GLU A 47 7.62 2.73 4.86
N ASN A 48 6.29 2.63 4.97
CA ASN A 48 5.60 1.34 4.83
C ASN A 48 5.73 0.78 3.41
N PHE A 49 5.54 1.60 2.38
CA PHE A 49 5.67 1.14 1.01
C PHE A 49 7.07 0.57 0.78
N ARG A 50 8.14 1.32 1.09
CA ARG A 50 9.53 0.87 0.97
C ARG A 50 9.77 -0.43 1.73
N LYS A 51 9.34 -0.49 2.99
CA LYS A 51 9.51 -1.68 3.83
C LYS A 51 8.87 -2.93 3.22
N TYR A 52 7.62 -2.86 2.77
CA TYR A 52 6.93 -4.03 2.22
C TYR A 52 7.39 -4.36 0.80
N PHE A 53 7.78 -3.35 0.02
CA PHE A 53 8.34 -3.51 -1.31
C PHE A 53 9.70 -4.22 -1.25
N ASP A 54 10.60 -3.80 -0.36
CA ASP A 54 11.88 -4.49 -0.12
C ASP A 54 11.69 -5.94 0.32
N LEU A 55 10.69 -6.20 1.17
CA LEU A 55 10.37 -7.56 1.59
C LEU A 55 9.80 -8.40 0.46
N ALA A 56 9.00 -7.81 -0.43
CA ALA A 56 8.50 -8.48 -1.64
C ALA A 56 9.65 -8.81 -2.60
N ILE A 57 10.58 -7.87 -2.84
CA ILE A 57 11.80 -8.10 -3.63
C ILE A 57 12.59 -9.28 -3.06
N LYS A 58 12.84 -9.31 -1.75
CA LYS A 58 13.59 -10.41 -1.10
C LYS A 58 12.91 -11.77 -1.20
N ARG A 59 11.59 -11.81 -1.43
CA ARG A 59 10.79 -13.03 -1.61
C ARG A 59 10.57 -13.39 -3.08
N SER A 60 11.06 -12.57 -4.02
CA SER A 60 10.81 -12.73 -5.45
C SER A 60 12.05 -13.18 -6.19
N GLU A 61 11.84 -13.95 -7.24
CA GLU A 61 12.90 -14.51 -8.09
C GLU A 61 12.48 -14.41 -9.56
N GLY A 62 13.44 -14.54 -10.47
CA GLY A 62 13.20 -14.55 -11.91
C GLY A 62 12.58 -13.25 -12.46
N ASP A 63 11.62 -13.38 -13.36
CA ASP A 63 11.03 -12.25 -14.10
C ASP A 63 10.37 -11.21 -13.17
N LYS A 64 9.70 -11.67 -12.09
CA LYS A 64 9.11 -10.78 -11.08
C LYS A 64 10.14 -9.90 -10.39
N LEU A 65 11.32 -10.44 -10.10
CA LEU A 65 12.40 -9.65 -9.49
C LEU A 65 12.89 -8.55 -10.45
N SER A 66 12.94 -8.85 -11.76
CA SER A 66 13.28 -7.88 -12.79
C SER A 66 12.23 -6.77 -12.88
N GLU A 67 10.94 -7.12 -12.86
CA GLU A 67 9.83 -6.16 -12.82
C GLU A 67 9.90 -5.25 -11.61
N PHE A 68 10.15 -5.79 -10.40
CA PHE A 68 10.30 -4.98 -9.20
C PHE A 68 11.48 -4.01 -9.27
N ARG A 69 12.60 -4.41 -9.88
CA ARG A 69 13.77 -3.54 -10.08
C ARG A 69 13.52 -2.44 -11.12
N ALA A 70 12.64 -2.68 -12.09
CA ALA A 70 12.27 -1.70 -13.10
C ALA A 70 11.35 -0.59 -12.55
N ILE A 71 10.73 -0.80 -11.38
CA ILE A 71 9.85 0.20 -10.77
C ILE A 71 10.68 1.29 -10.12
N ASN A 72 10.38 2.54 -10.50
CA ASN A 72 10.93 3.70 -9.84
C ASN A 72 10.36 3.79 -8.40
N SER A 73 11.22 3.51 -7.43
CA SER A 73 10.95 3.56 -5.98
C SER A 73 11.64 4.76 -5.32
N ASP A 74 12.00 5.77 -6.10
CA ASP A 74 12.55 7.02 -5.60
C ASP A 74 11.52 7.74 -4.73
N GLU A 75 12.01 8.42 -3.69
CA GLU A 75 11.11 9.06 -2.71
C GLU A 75 10.18 10.08 -3.35
N VAL A 76 10.69 10.83 -4.34
CA VAL A 76 9.95 11.86 -5.06
C VAL A 76 8.77 11.26 -5.81
N SER A 77 8.96 10.12 -6.49
CA SER A 77 7.91 9.39 -7.20
C SER A 77 6.85 8.85 -6.25
N ILE A 78 7.27 8.26 -5.13
CA ILE A 78 6.38 7.75 -4.08
C ILE A 78 5.56 8.90 -3.45
N GLN A 79 6.20 10.04 -3.17
CA GLN A 79 5.52 11.24 -2.64
C GLN A 79 4.51 11.81 -3.63
N TYR A 80 4.84 11.81 -4.92
CA TYR A 80 3.95 12.29 -5.97
C TYR A 80 2.67 11.44 -6.04
N ASP A 81 2.82 10.12 -6.08
CA ASP A 81 1.69 9.18 -6.06
C ASP A 81 0.83 9.32 -4.79
N TRP A 82 1.47 9.53 -3.63
CA TRP A 82 0.76 9.76 -2.38
C TRP A 82 -0.08 11.05 -2.43
N LYS A 83 0.46 12.13 -3.02
CA LYS A 83 -0.29 13.39 -3.21
C LYS A 83 -1.48 13.20 -4.15
N ILE A 84 -1.33 12.43 -5.24
CA ILE A 84 -2.44 12.09 -6.13
C ILE A 84 -3.52 11.37 -5.35
N TRP A 85 -3.18 10.28 -4.66
CA TRP A 85 -4.14 9.52 -3.85
C TRP A 85 -4.84 10.39 -2.80
N LEU A 86 -4.11 11.26 -2.10
CA LEU A 86 -4.71 12.14 -1.10
C LEU A 86 -5.72 13.11 -1.74
N LYS A 87 -5.42 13.62 -2.93
CA LYS A 87 -6.34 14.47 -3.70
C LYS A 87 -7.60 13.69 -4.11
N GLU A 88 -7.45 12.47 -4.62
CA GLU A 88 -8.59 11.59 -4.95
C GLU A 88 -9.48 11.35 -3.73
N LYS A 89 -8.88 11.02 -2.57
CA LYS A 89 -9.63 10.81 -1.32
C LYS A 89 -10.41 12.06 -0.89
N LYS A 90 -9.78 13.23 -0.97
CA LYS A 90 -10.41 14.51 -0.59
C LYS A 90 -11.59 14.84 -1.52
N SER A 91 -11.44 14.64 -2.83
CA SER A 91 -12.52 14.85 -3.80
C SER A 91 -13.72 13.94 -3.56
N HIS A 92 -13.50 12.69 -3.12
CA HIS A 92 -14.59 11.78 -2.74
C HIS A 92 -15.25 12.18 -1.43
N SER A 93 -14.49 12.68 -0.44
CA SER A 93 -15.06 13.14 0.83
C SER A 93 -15.93 14.40 0.68
N SER A 94 -15.62 15.28 -0.28
CA SER A 94 -16.44 16.47 -0.55
C SER A 94 -17.77 16.18 -1.25
N LEU A 95 -17.93 15.00 -1.88
CA LEU A 95 -19.20 14.61 -2.51
C LEU A 95 -20.19 13.97 -1.51
N SER A 96 -19.71 13.49 -0.37
CA SER A 96 -20.55 12.78 0.62
C SER A 96 -21.24 13.69 1.65
N SER A 97 -21.03 15.01 1.60
CA SER A 97 -21.62 15.99 2.55
C SER A 97 -22.83 16.74 1.96
N LYS A 98 -23.37 16.28 0.84
CA LYS A 98 -24.62 16.76 0.25
C LYS A 98 -25.57 15.58 0.08
N SER A 99 -26.24 15.17 1.15
CA SER A 99 -27.44 14.34 1.13
C SER A 99 -28.28 14.70 2.34
#